data_AF-A0A968XM58-F1
#
_entry.id   AF-A0A968XM58-F1
#
_cell.length_a   1.000
_cell.length_b   1.000
_cell.length_c   1.000
_cell.angle_alpha   90.00
_cell.angle_beta   90.00
_cell.angle_gamma   90.00
#
_symmetry.space_group_name_H-M   'P 1'
#
loop_
_entity.id
_entity.type
_entity.pdbx_description
1 polymer ?
#
loop_
_entity_poly.entity_id
_entity_poly.type
_entity_poly.pdbx_seq_one_letter_code
_entity_poly.pdbx_strand_id
1 'polypeptide(L)'
;MYQLFLINEAFYFVDLPGYGYAKVSKMMRKDWGTMAEEYLAKRRELVLSIQLVDSRHLPTELDKQLHEWLVFNQKKHLIVATKADKLSKNQLKKKS
;
A
#
# COMPACT_ATOMS: atom_id res chain seq x y z
N MET A 1 -7.09 1.75 12.99
CA MET A 1 -7.23 3.22 12.99
C MET A 1 -6.25 3.78 11.97
N TYR A 2 -6.75 4.52 11.00
CA TYR A 2 -5.95 5.19 9.95
C TYR A 2 -5.80 6.68 10.29
N GLN A 3 -4.77 7.32 9.74
CA GLN A 3 -4.53 8.75 9.95
C GLN A 3 -5.02 9.56 8.75
N LEU A 4 -5.56 10.75 9.00
CA LEU A 4 -6.07 11.65 7.98
C LEU A 4 -5.23 12.92 7.94
N PHE A 5 -4.79 13.32 6.76
CA PHE A 5 -4.01 14.53 6.52
C PHE A 5 -4.74 15.40 5.51
N LEU A 6 -5.23 16.56 5.94
CA LEU A 6 -5.83 17.55 5.05
C LEU A 6 -4.71 18.28 4.29
N ILE A 7 -4.72 18.18 2.97
CA ILE A 7 -3.72 18.77 2.09
C ILE A 7 -4.32 20.00 1.42
N ASN A 8 -3.69 21.15 1.64
CA ASN A 8 -4.07 22.45 1.04
C ASN A 8 -5.57 22.76 1.16
N GLU A 9 -6.22 22.31 2.24
CA GLU A 9 -7.67 22.44 2.48
C GLU A 9 -8.56 21.86 1.36
N ALA A 10 -8.01 21.01 0.49
CA ALA A 10 -8.67 20.57 -0.74
C ALA A 10 -9.00 19.08 -0.75
N PHE A 11 -8.13 18.23 -0.21
CA PHE A 11 -8.33 16.78 -0.18
C PHE A 11 -7.59 16.13 0.98
N TYR A 12 -7.93 14.88 1.27
CA TYR A 12 -7.27 14.10 2.31
C TYR A 12 -6.33 13.06 1.73
N PHE A 13 -5.12 12.99 2.29
CA PHE A 13 -4.35 11.75 2.30
C PHE A 13 -4.71 10.92 3.51
N VAL A 14 -4.86 9.62 3.28
CA VAL A 14 -5.23 8.66 4.30
C VAL A 14 -4.14 7.62 4.42
N ASP A 15 -3.48 7.61 5.57
CA ASP A 15 -2.43 6.63 5.88
C ASP A 15 -3.07 5.42 6.56
N LEU A 16 -3.11 4.32 5.82
CA LEU A 16 -3.51 3.02 6.35
C LEU A 16 -2.28 2.40 7.04
N PRO A 17 -2.45 1.70 8.18
CA PRO A 17 -1.33 1.04 8.83
C PRO A 17 -0.65 0.05 7.86
N GLY A 18 0.63 -0.25 8.04
CA GLY A 18 1.33 -1.19 7.17
C GLY A 18 0.95 -2.65 7.43
N TYR A 19 0.65 -3.42 6.37
CA TYR A 19 0.38 -4.87 6.45
C TYR A 19 1.61 -5.72 6.79
N GLY A 20 2.81 -5.18 6.60
CA GLY A 20 4.08 -5.85 6.83
C GLY A 20 4.58 -5.81 8.27
N TYR A 21 3.79 -5.35 9.25
CA TYR A 21 4.24 -5.30 10.65
C TYR A 21 4.49 -6.72 11.20
N ALA A 22 5.75 -7.16 11.09
CA ALA A 22 6.23 -8.48 11.50
C ALA A 22 6.04 -8.79 12.99
N LYS A 23 5.69 -7.79 13.81
CA LYS A 23 5.54 -7.88 15.27
C LYS A 23 4.09 -7.89 15.77
N VAL A 24 3.08 -7.81 14.90
CA VAL A 24 1.68 -7.88 15.35
C VAL A 24 1.15 -9.31 15.34
N SER A 25 0.24 -9.61 16.28
CA SER A 25 -0.38 -10.93 16.41
C SER A 25 -1.16 -11.30 15.14
N LYS A 26 -1.42 -12.60 14.91
CA LYS A 26 -2.26 -13.05 13.79
C LYS A 26 -3.65 -12.38 13.80
N MET A 27 -4.20 -12.15 14.99
CA MET A 27 -5.49 -11.47 15.18
C MET A 27 -5.41 -10.01 14.70
N MET A 28 -4.40 -9.26 15.14
CA MET A 28 -4.20 -7.87 14.69
C MET A 28 -3.96 -7.75 13.18
N ARG A 29 -3.29 -8.73 12.55
CA ARG A 29 -3.15 -8.76 11.08
C ARG A 29 -4.49 -8.97 10.37
N LYS A 30 -5.35 -9.83 10.92
CA LYS A 30 -6.69 -10.07 10.39
C LYS A 30 -7.56 -8.83 10.53
N ASP A 31 -7.56 -8.20 11.70
CA ASP A 31 -8.34 -6.99 11.96
C ASP A 31 -7.88 -5.82 11.07
N TRP A 32 -6.57 -5.71 10.85
CA TRP A 32 -6.01 -4.77 9.88
C TRP A 32 -6.51 -5.04 8.46
N GLY A 33 -6.45 -6.29 8.02
CA GLY A 33 -6.89 -6.70 6.68
C GLY A 33 -8.35 -6.33 6.43
N THR A 34 -9.23 -6.66 7.39
CA THR A 34 -10.64 -6.27 7.34
C THR A 34 -10.80 -4.76 7.26
N MET A 35 -10.12 -3.98 8.10
CA MET A 35 -10.24 -2.53 8.11
C MET A 35 -9.77 -1.90 6.78
N ALA A 36 -8.62 -2.34 6.26
CA ALA A 36 -8.09 -1.84 5.00
C ALA A 36 -9.00 -2.21 3.83
N GLU A 37 -9.48 -3.45 3.78
CA GLU A 37 -10.43 -3.92 2.77
C GLU A 37 -11.74 -3.11 2.83
N GLU A 38 -12.31 -2.92 4.02
CA GLU A 38 -13.53 -2.12 4.18
C GLU A 38 -13.34 -0.68 3.73
N TYR A 39 -12.21 -0.05 4.07
CA TYR A 39 -11.90 1.30 3.64
C TYR A 39 -11.78 1.37 2.11
N LEU A 40 -10.97 0.50 1.51
CA LEU A 40 -10.74 0.47 0.06
C LEU A 40 -12.02 0.11 -0.73
N ALA A 41 -12.86 -0.75 -0.17
CA ALA A 41 -14.10 -1.20 -0.81
C ALA A 41 -15.21 -0.15 -0.72
N LYS A 42 -15.48 0.37 0.49
CA LYS A 42 -16.70 1.12 0.81
C LYS A 42 -16.55 2.63 0.69
N ARG A 43 -15.33 3.19 0.75
CA ARG A 43 -15.14 4.65 0.73
C ARG A 43 -15.38 5.21 -0.67
N ARG A 44 -16.47 5.95 -0.84
CA ARG A 44 -16.90 6.50 -2.14
C ARG A 44 -16.01 7.65 -2.62
N GLU A 45 -15.43 8.38 -1.66
CA GLU A 45 -14.53 9.52 -1.91
C GLU A 45 -13.10 9.07 -2.24
N LEU A 46 -12.80 7.77 -2.19
CA LEU A 46 -11.48 7.25 -2.56
C LEU A 46 -11.30 7.34 -4.08
N VAL A 47 -10.41 8.23 -4.51
CA VAL A 47 -10.12 8.46 -5.93
C VAL A 47 -8.93 7.62 -6.41
N LEU A 48 -7.94 7.38 -5.55
CA LEU A 48 -6.70 6.69 -5.90
C LEU A 48 -6.07 6.02 -4.67
N SER A 49 -5.62 4.77 -4.84
CA SER A 49 -4.78 4.07 -3.87
C SER A 49 -3.31 4.11 -4.29
N ILE A 50 -2.40 4.42 -3.35
CA ILE A 50 -0.96 4.38 -3.61
C ILE A 50 -0.36 3.22 -2.81
N GLN A 51 0.11 2.19 -3.51
CA GLN A 51 0.76 1.04 -2.91
C GLN A 51 2.27 1.25 -2.88
N LEU A 52 2.84 1.42 -1.69
CA LEU A 52 4.28 1.61 -1.49
C LEU A 52 4.98 0.26 -1.35
N VAL A 53 5.92 -0.03 -2.26
CA VAL A 53 6.72 -1.26 -2.25
C VAL A 53 8.19 -0.91 -2.07
N ASP A 54 8.95 -1.66 -1.27
CA ASP A 54 10.38 -1.41 -1.07
C ASP A 54 11.21 -1.94 -2.25
N SER A 55 11.84 -1.06 -3.02
CA SER A 55 12.56 -1.42 -4.25
C SER A 55 13.77 -2.35 -4.02
N ARG A 56 14.26 -2.46 -2.78
CA ARG A 56 15.43 -3.28 -2.43
C ARG A 56 15.16 -4.78 -2.47
N HIS A 57 13.89 -5.18 -2.37
CA HIS A 57 13.48 -6.57 -2.34
C HIS A 57 12.50 -6.88 -3.48
N LEU A 58 12.17 -8.16 -3.67
CA LEU A 58 11.01 -8.51 -4.50
C LEU A 58 9.73 -8.19 -3.72
N PRO A 59 8.62 -7.88 -4.40
CA PRO A 59 7.33 -7.72 -3.75
C PRO A 59 7.00 -8.94 -2.90
N THR A 60 6.55 -8.70 -1.67
CA THR A 60 6.09 -9.73 -0.74
C THR A 60 4.77 -10.34 -1.21
N GLU A 61 4.38 -11.48 -0.64
CA GLU A 61 3.06 -12.07 -0.95
C GLU A 61 1.90 -11.15 -0.59
N LEU A 62 2.02 -10.35 0.47
CA LEU A 62 1.00 -9.35 0.83
C LEU A 62 0.94 -8.21 -0.20
N ASP A 63 2.07 -7.82 -0.80
CA ASP A 63 2.08 -6.82 -1.89
C ASP A 63 1.30 -7.34 -3.10
N LYS A 64 1.53 -8.61 -3.47
CA LYS A 64 0.85 -9.26 -4.60
C LYS A 64 -0.64 -9.40 -4.35
N GLN A 65 -1.03 -9.88 -3.16
CA GLN A 65 -2.43 -10.04 -2.77
C GLN A 65 -3.19 -8.70 -2.80
N LEU A 66 -2.59 -7.63 -2.29
CA LEU A 66 -3.20 -6.30 -2.34
C LEU A 66 -3.36 -5.80 -3.78
N HIS A 67 -2.33 -6.00 -4.62
CA HIS A 67 -2.40 -5.63 -6.03
C HIS A 67 -3.51 -6.40 -6.77
N GLU A 68 -3.56 -7.72 -6.61
CA GLU A 68 -4.59 -8.58 -7.20
C GLU A 68 -5.99 -8.15 -6.75
N TRP A 69 -6.17 -7.86 -5.47
CA TRP A 69 -7.45 -7.38 -4.94
C TRP A 69 -7.85 -6.02 -5.55
N LEU A 70 -6.91 -5.08 -5.67
CA LEU A 70 -7.17 -3.77 -6.27
C LEU A 70 -7.55 -3.89 -7.75
N VAL A 71 -6.86 -4.77 -8.50
CA VAL A 71 -7.18 -5.06 -9.91
C VAL A 71 -8.54 -5.72 -10.04
N PHE A 72 -8.81 -6.77 -9.26
CA PHE A 72 -10.08 -7.51 -9.29
C PHE A 72 -11.28 -6.60 -9.00
N ASN A 73 -11.14 -5.71 -8.02
CA ASN A 73 -12.19 -4.74 -7.65
C ASN A 73 -12.19 -3.46 -8.50
N GLN A 74 -11.40 -3.42 -9.58
CA GLN A 74 -11.29 -2.28 -10.51
C GLN A 74 -10.98 -0.95 -9.79
N LYS A 75 -10.20 -1.02 -8.72
CA LYS A 75 -9.80 0.15 -7.93
C LYS A 75 -8.61 0.82 -8.61
N LYS A 76 -8.74 2.13 -8.87
CA LYS A 76 -7.63 2.94 -9.38
C LYS A 76 -6.49 2.92 -8.38
N HIS A 77 -5.31 2.51 -8.83
CA HIS A 77 -4.14 2.43 -7.97
C HIS A 77 -2.83 2.71 -8.71
N LEU A 78 -1.82 3.12 -7.95
CA LEU A 78 -0.43 3.28 -8.41
C LEU A 78 0.49 2.49 -7.49
N ILE A 79 1.44 1.76 -8.08
CA ILE A 79 2.53 1.13 -7.34
C ILE A 79 3.71 2.09 -7.35
N VAL A 80 4.22 2.43 -6.17
CA VAL A 80 5.39 3.29 -6.00
C VAL A 80 6.51 2.48 -5.34
N ALA A 81 7.56 2.21 -6.12
CA ALA A 81 8.77 1.58 -5.63
C ALA A 81 9.63 2.59 -4.87
N THR A 82 9.66 2.49 -3.54
CA THR A 82 10.36 3.41 -2.64
C THR A 82 11.82 2.98 -2.38
N LYS A 83 12.61 3.86 -1.77
CA LYS A 83 14.03 3.63 -1.39
C LYS A 83 14.97 3.31 -2.56
N ALA A 84 14.67 3.84 -3.74
CA ALA A 84 15.51 3.67 -4.93
C ALA A 84 16.91 4.28 -4.72
N ASP A 85 17.05 5.28 -3.84
CA ASP A 85 18.34 5.87 -3.43
C ASP A 85 19.30 4.85 -2.77
N LYS A 86 18.76 3.74 -2.25
CA LYS A 86 19.54 2.67 -1.61
C LYS A 86 19.99 1.58 -2.58
N LEU A 87 19.62 1.67 -3.85
CA LEU A 87 20.05 0.71 -4.88
C LEU A 87 21.30 1.22 -5.59
N SER A 88 22.27 0.33 -5.80
CA SER A 88 23.41 0.62 -6.68
C SER A 88 22.94 0.74 -8.14
N LYS A 89 23.70 1.47 -8.97
CA LYS A 89 23.41 1.63 -10.42
C LYS A 89 23.26 0.29 -11.15
N ASN A 90 23.98 -0.76 -10.73
CA ASN A 90 23.86 -2.10 -11.30
C ASN A 90 22.58 -2.82 -10.87
N GLN A 91 22.09 -2.59 -9.64
CA GLN A 91 20.82 -3.16 -9.18
C GLN A 91 19.62 -2.50 -9.85
N LEU A 92 19.71 -1.21 -10.18
CA LEU A 92 18.66 -0.50 -10.92
C LEU A 92 18.52 -1.03 -12.36
N LYS A 93 19.62 -1.35 -13.04
CA LYS A 93 19.60 -1.88 -14.42
C LYS A 93 19.06 -3.31 -14.54
N LYS A 94 19.18 -4.13 -13.48
CA LYS A 94 18.82 -5.55 -13.51
C LYS A 94 17.33 -5.85 -13.35
N LYS A 95 16.50 -4.85 -13.02
CA LYS A 95 15.05 -5.03 -12.76
C LYS A 95 14.15 -4.56 -13.90
N SER A 96 14.66 -4.60 -15.15
CA SER A 96 13.89 -4.29 -16.36
C SER A 96 13.22 -5.54 -16.90
#